data_AF-A0A327J4H4-F1
#
_entry.id   AF-A0A327J4H4-F1
#
_cell.length_a   1.000
_cell.length_b   1.000
_cell.length_c   1.000
_cell.angle_alpha   90.00
_cell.angle_beta   90.00
_cell.angle_gamma   90.00
#
_symmetry.space_group_name_H-M   'P 1'
#
loop_
_entity.id
_entity.type
_entity.pdbx_description
1 polymer ?
#
loop_
_entity_poly.entity_id
_entity_poly.type
_entity_poly.pdbx_seq_one_letter_code
_entity_poly.pdbx_strand_id
1 'polypeptide(L)'
;MGKFIVPNIFIAGTKAKAQEVNENFASIQEELEKKALKEGSENQTFYVANATEDGQAVSKNQMQTFVAETNNTTLAKACADKLSLFASSGNTDNEGNAELITFSDLELTFLVGNNYPTLKGNIQGENIEIKEIENFSLSGFANGKYNIFVNKNGEISVLSNNIYIQPQEPTLLLNDIWVDTSIMPDRILQFNGSNKVNFEGLFIGKVVIENSEITSVTTIPYDSKTVTIVNQSHNAHIIETYQNEHSWYRIWSDGFVEQGGIVQSMGVNSARTITLLKPYKDTHYSVIASFRSGTTGSWGNTMGAYPVNNTQIRVVQGWYGDTIAVHIQWRACGYLEG
;
A
#
# COMPACT_ATOMS: atom_id res chain seq x y z
N MET A 1 -60.53 -11.47 16.33
CA MET A 1 -59.54 -12.14 15.45
C MET A 1 -60.12 -12.34 14.07
N GLY A 2 -59.72 -11.48 13.12
CA GLY A 2 -59.85 -11.75 11.68
C GLY A 2 -58.88 -12.86 11.30
N LYS A 3 -59.41 -14.08 11.12
CA LYS A 3 -58.65 -15.31 10.91
C LYS A 3 -58.03 -15.32 9.50
N PHE A 4 -56.77 -15.71 9.36
CA PHE A 4 -56.14 -15.80 8.03
C PHE A 4 -56.76 -16.95 7.24
N ILE A 5 -57.16 -16.72 5.99
CA ILE A 5 -57.73 -17.78 5.14
C ILE A 5 -56.60 -18.47 4.38
N VAL A 6 -55.81 -19.27 5.11
CA VAL A 6 -54.96 -20.30 4.50
C VAL A 6 -55.90 -21.42 4.02
N PRO A 7 -55.74 -21.97 2.79
CA PRO A 7 -56.52 -23.11 2.31
C PRO A 7 -56.28 -24.35 3.17
N ASN A 8 -57.15 -24.60 4.13
CA ASN A 8 -56.94 -25.53 5.25
C ASN A 8 -57.70 -26.86 5.11
N ILE A 9 -58.10 -27.22 3.88
CA ILE A 9 -58.62 -28.55 3.51
C ILE A 9 -58.06 -28.99 2.15
N PHE A 10 -56.99 -29.80 2.18
CA PHE A 10 -56.55 -30.64 1.08
C PHE A 10 -57.21 -32.03 1.19
N ILE A 11 -57.79 -32.50 0.09
CA ILE A 11 -58.42 -33.82 -0.01
C ILE A 11 -57.55 -34.69 -0.93
N ALA A 12 -56.59 -35.39 -0.34
CA ALA A 12 -55.75 -36.36 -1.05
C ALA A 12 -56.53 -37.66 -1.35
N GLY A 13 -56.11 -38.39 -2.40
CA GLY A 13 -56.65 -39.71 -2.73
C GLY A 13 -56.42 -40.80 -1.67
N THR A 14 -55.60 -40.54 -0.64
CA THR A 14 -55.43 -41.40 0.54
C THR A 14 -55.38 -40.57 1.82
N LYS A 15 -56.07 -41.01 2.89
CA LYS A 15 -56.27 -40.24 4.12
C LYS A 15 -54.97 -39.75 4.79
N ALA A 16 -53.93 -40.59 4.84
CA ALA A 16 -52.69 -40.27 5.55
C ALA A 16 -52.02 -38.98 5.00
N LYS A 17 -51.88 -38.86 3.67
CA LYS A 17 -51.31 -37.67 3.03
C LYS A 17 -52.21 -36.44 3.10
N ALA A 18 -53.54 -36.62 3.23
CA ALA A 18 -54.44 -35.50 3.46
C ALA A 18 -54.21 -34.91 4.86
N GLN A 19 -54.06 -35.75 5.89
CA GLN A 19 -53.87 -35.31 7.27
C GLN A 19 -52.56 -34.53 7.44
N GLU A 20 -51.42 -35.11 7.03
CA GLU A 20 -50.10 -34.47 7.12
C GLU A 20 -50.04 -33.09 6.43
N VAL A 21 -50.66 -32.97 5.25
CA VAL A 21 -50.73 -31.69 4.52
C VAL A 21 -51.63 -30.68 5.22
N ASN A 22 -52.73 -31.11 5.82
CA ASN A 22 -53.64 -30.22 6.56
C ASN A 22 -53.05 -29.75 7.90
N GLU A 23 -52.28 -30.61 8.59
CA GLU A 23 -51.51 -30.25 9.78
C GLU A 23 -50.42 -29.21 9.45
N ASN A 24 -49.75 -29.33 8.31
CA ASN A 24 -48.82 -28.32 7.81
C ASN A 24 -49.52 -26.98 7.48
N PHE A 25 -50.69 -26.99 6.83
CA PHE A 25 -51.45 -25.76 6.59
C PHE A 25 -51.94 -25.08 7.88
N ALA A 26 -52.33 -25.86 8.90
CA ALA A 26 -52.69 -25.33 10.21
C ALA A 26 -51.48 -24.68 10.92
N SER A 27 -50.31 -25.32 10.87
CA SER A 27 -49.05 -24.78 11.43
C SER A 27 -48.63 -23.47 10.77
N ILE A 28 -48.67 -23.41 9.43
CA ILE A 28 -48.42 -22.17 8.66
C ILE A 28 -49.41 -21.07 9.03
N GLN A 29 -50.69 -21.40 9.18
CA GLN A 29 -51.72 -20.46 9.62
C GLN A 29 -51.45 -19.91 11.03
N GLU A 30 -51.06 -20.76 11.98
CA GLU A 30 -50.75 -20.34 13.35
C GLU A 30 -49.54 -19.40 13.42
N GLU A 31 -48.48 -19.69 12.66
CA GLU A 31 -47.29 -18.82 12.59
C GLU A 31 -47.55 -17.48 11.88
N LEU A 32 -48.45 -17.45 10.88
CA LEU A 32 -48.92 -16.19 10.28
C LEU A 32 -49.77 -15.38 11.27
N GLU A 33 -50.66 -16.02 12.01
CA GLU A 33 -51.51 -15.37 13.02
C GLU A 33 -50.69 -14.84 14.22
N LYS A 34 -49.60 -15.51 14.62
CA LYS A 34 -48.63 -14.98 15.62
C LYS A 34 -47.84 -13.77 15.14
N LYS A 35 -47.52 -13.70 13.84
CA LYS A 35 -46.66 -12.64 13.25
C LYS A 35 -47.46 -11.46 12.68
N ALA A 36 -48.79 -11.56 12.66
CA ALA A 36 -49.68 -10.47 12.29
C ALA A 36 -49.68 -9.36 13.35
N LEU A 37 -49.39 -8.11 12.92
CA LEU A 37 -49.23 -6.97 13.83
C LEU A 37 -50.54 -6.23 14.10
N LYS A 38 -51.57 -6.39 13.25
CA LYS A 38 -52.89 -5.77 13.41
C LYS A 38 -54.00 -6.68 12.88
N GLU A 39 -55.13 -6.68 13.56
CA GLU A 39 -56.33 -7.39 13.12
C GLU A 39 -57.00 -6.69 11.92
N GLY A 40 -57.43 -7.47 10.92
CA GLY A 40 -58.29 -6.98 9.83
C GLY A 40 -57.62 -6.15 8.74
N SER A 41 -56.29 -5.99 8.74
CA SER A 41 -55.58 -5.28 7.66
C SER A 41 -55.33 -6.17 6.45
N GLU A 42 -55.89 -5.82 5.29
CA GLU A 42 -55.66 -6.49 4.00
C GLU A 42 -54.21 -6.42 3.53
N ASN A 43 -53.47 -5.39 3.96
CA ASN A 43 -52.04 -5.24 3.72
C ASN A 43 -51.27 -5.31 5.04
N GLN A 44 -50.42 -6.33 5.20
CA GLN A 44 -49.48 -6.43 6.32
C GLN A 44 -48.06 -6.68 5.80
N THR A 45 -47.11 -5.86 6.25
CA THR A 45 -45.70 -5.97 5.90
C THR A 45 -45.03 -7.00 6.79
N PHE A 46 -44.72 -8.17 6.24
CA PHE A 46 -43.90 -9.18 6.93
C PHE A 46 -42.42 -8.80 6.82
N TYR A 47 -41.79 -8.52 7.95
CA TYR A 47 -40.35 -8.33 8.03
C TYR A 47 -39.66 -9.68 8.13
N VAL A 48 -38.81 -10.01 7.15
CA VAL A 48 -37.79 -11.05 7.34
C VAL A 48 -36.79 -10.50 8.36
N ALA A 49 -36.46 -11.29 9.38
CA ALA A 49 -35.46 -10.91 10.38
C ALA A 49 -34.08 -10.73 9.73
N ASN A 50 -33.16 -10.04 10.40
CA ASN A 50 -31.77 -10.00 9.95
C ASN A 50 -31.19 -11.42 9.96
N ALA A 51 -30.53 -11.82 8.87
CA ALA A 51 -29.76 -13.05 8.83
C ALA A 51 -28.54 -12.90 9.75
N THR A 52 -28.50 -13.64 10.86
CA THR A 52 -27.41 -13.62 11.86
C THR A 52 -26.67 -14.95 11.99
N GLU A 53 -27.10 -15.98 11.26
CA GLU A 53 -26.54 -17.33 11.29
C GLU A 53 -26.49 -17.92 9.87
N ASP A 54 -25.59 -18.87 9.64
CA ASP A 54 -25.45 -19.53 8.34
C ASP A 54 -26.73 -20.26 7.91
N GLY A 55 -27.14 -20.05 6.66
CA GLY A 55 -28.35 -20.65 6.08
C GLY A 55 -29.65 -19.85 6.30
N GLN A 56 -29.63 -18.75 7.06
CA GLN A 56 -30.78 -17.85 7.15
C GLN A 56 -31.00 -17.04 5.85
N ALA A 57 -32.26 -16.79 5.49
CA ALA A 57 -32.60 -16.12 4.23
C ALA A 57 -32.39 -14.60 4.28
N VAL A 58 -31.60 -14.06 3.35
CA VAL A 58 -31.30 -12.61 3.25
C VAL A 58 -32.39 -11.83 2.49
N SER A 59 -32.64 -10.60 2.92
CA SER A 59 -33.55 -9.67 2.24
C SER A 59 -32.90 -8.99 1.04
N LYS A 60 -33.73 -8.48 0.12
CA LYS A 60 -33.28 -7.71 -1.05
C LYS A 60 -32.39 -6.52 -0.66
N ASN A 61 -32.78 -5.77 0.37
CA ASN A 61 -32.03 -4.59 0.81
C ASN A 61 -30.64 -4.97 1.35
N GLN A 62 -30.51 -6.09 2.09
CA GLN A 62 -29.21 -6.58 2.56
C GLN A 62 -28.31 -6.98 1.39
N MET A 63 -28.82 -7.66 0.37
CA MET A 63 -28.02 -7.95 -0.84
C MET A 63 -27.60 -6.67 -1.57
N GLN A 64 -28.47 -5.65 -1.67
CA GLN A 64 -28.13 -4.37 -2.28
C GLN A 64 -27.04 -3.62 -1.49
N THR A 65 -27.10 -3.63 -0.15
CA THR A 65 -26.05 -3.07 0.72
C THR A 65 -24.73 -3.81 0.55
N PHE A 66 -24.74 -5.15 0.64
CA PHE A 66 -23.54 -5.98 0.48
C PHE A 66 -22.85 -5.80 -0.88
N VAL A 67 -23.62 -5.66 -1.96
CA VAL A 67 -23.07 -5.34 -3.30
C VAL A 67 -22.45 -3.94 -3.33
N ALA A 68 -23.10 -2.94 -2.74
CA ALA A 68 -22.55 -1.58 -2.66
C ALA A 68 -21.25 -1.51 -1.84
N GLU A 69 -21.21 -2.20 -0.69
CA GLU A 69 -20.02 -2.31 0.16
C GLU A 69 -18.88 -3.06 -0.54
N THR A 70 -19.18 -4.17 -1.23
CA THR A 70 -18.18 -4.95 -1.98
C THR A 70 -17.56 -4.14 -3.13
N ASN A 71 -18.39 -3.38 -3.86
CA ASN A 71 -17.92 -2.49 -4.91
C ASN A 71 -17.02 -1.38 -4.34
N ASN A 72 -17.46 -0.71 -3.27
CA ASN A 72 -16.77 0.43 -2.69
C ASN A 72 -15.53 0.07 -1.87
N THR A 73 -15.39 -1.18 -1.39
CA THR A 73 -14.30 -1.56 -0.45
C THR A 73 -13.39 -2.68 -0.95
N THR A 74 -13.84 -3.52 -1.88
CA THR A 74 -13.04 -4.64 -2.41
C THR A 74 -12.59 -4.36 -3.85
N LEU A 75 -13.52 -4.00 -4.74
CA LEU A 75 -13.15 -3.62 -6.11
C LEU A 75 -12.33 -2.33 -6.16
N ALA A 76 -12.68 -1.33 -5.34
CA ALA A 76 -11.87 -0.13 -5.17
C ALA A 76 -10.43 -0.43 -4.70
N LYS A 77 -10.23 -1.42 -3.81
CA LYS A 77 -8.88 -1.85 -3.37
C LYS A 77 -8.13 -2.65 -4.45
N ALA A 78 -8.83 -3.51 -5.19
CA ALA A 78 -8.24 -4.22 -6.33
C ALA A 78 -7.75 -3.26 -7.45
N CYS A 79 -8.35 -2.07 -7.55
CA CYS A 79 -7.81 -0.97 -8.36
C CYS A 79 -6.68 -0.20 -7.64
N ALA A 80 -6.81 0.07 -6.33
CA ALA A 80 -5.77 0.73 -5.52
C ALA A 80 -4.43 -0.02 -5.48
N ASP A 81 -4.47 -1.35 -5.65
CA ASP A 81 -3.28 -2.18 -5.74
C ASP A 81 -2.46 -1.95 -7.02
N LYS A 82 -2.87 -1.06 -7.93
CA LYS A 82 -2.11 -0.65 -9.12
C LYS A 82 -1.81 0.84 -9.11
N LEU A 83 -0.51 1.17 -9.16
CA LEU A 83 -0.04 2.55 -9.09
C LEU A 83 -0.36 3.32 -10.37
N SER A 84 -0.90 4.53 -10.24
CA SER A 84 -1.55 5.30 -11.33
C SER A 84 -0.60 5.91 -12.39
N LEU A 85 0.61 5.34 -12.56
CA LEU A 85 1.66 5.79 -13.49
C LEU A 85 1.96 4.77 -14.60
N PHE A 86 1.72 3.47 -14.37
CA PHE A 86 2.22 2.41 -15.24
C PHE A 86 1.14 1.83 -16.14
N ALA A 87 1.55 1.38 -17.33
CA ALA A 87 0.74 0.50 -18.14
C ALA A 87 0.46 -0.83 -17.41
N SER A 88 -0.74 -1.37 -17.59
CA SER A 88 -1.19 -2.64 -17.00
C SER A 88 -1.35 -3.77 -18.02
N SER A 89 -1.43 -3.44 -19.32
CA SER A 89 -1.35 -4.40 -20.43
C SER A 89 -1.11 -3.70 -21.77
N GLY A 90 -0.60 -4.44 -22.76
CA GLY A 90 -0.30 -3.97 -24.10
C GLY A 90 0.34 -5.11 -24.92
N ASN A 91 1.20 -4.78 -25.88
CA ASN A 91 1.97 -5.79 -26.62
C ASN A 91 3.04 -6.48 -25.76
N THR A 92 3.36 -7.73 -26.09
CA THR A 92 4.42 -8.52 -25.43
C THR A 92 5.31 -9.23 -26.43
N ASP A 93 6.55 -9.48 -26.04
CA ASP A 93 7.46 -10.36 -26.78
C ASP A 93 7.02 -11.85 -26.66
N ASN A 94 7.83 -12.75 -27.24
CA ASN A 94 7.59 -14.20 -27.21
C ASN A 94 7.78 -14.85 -25.81
N GLU A 95 8.34 -14.12 -24.84
CA GLU A 95 8.53 -14.57 -23.45
C GLU A 95 7.44 -14.03 -22.51
N GLY A 96 6.64 -13.06 -22.97
CA GLY A 96 5.59 -12.39 -22.20
C GLY A 96 6.03 -11.09 -21.53
N ASN A 97 7.24 -10.59 -21.81
CA ASN A 97 7.70 -9.28 -21.33
C ASN A 97 7.01 -8.15 -22.11
N ALA A 98 6.88 -6.97 -21.51
CA ALA A 98 6.31 -5.81 -22.20
C ALA A 98 7.24 -5.33 -23.33
N GLU A 99 6.71 -5.25 -24.55
CA GLU A 99 7.43 -4.80 -25.75
C GLU A 99 6.59 -3.74 -26.47
N LEU A 100 6.82 -2.46 -26.17
CA LEU A 100 5.98 -1.35 -26.64
C LEU A 100 6.69 -0.39 -27.61
N ILE A 101 8.03 -0.41 -27.65
CA ILE A 101 8.81 0.61 -28.35
C ILE A 101 9.94 -0.05 -29.12
N THR A 102 9.99 0.25 -30.42
CA THR A 102 11.10 -0.05 -31.33
C THR A 102 11.65 1.27 -31.90
N PHE A 103 12.78 1.24 -32.59
CA PHE A 103 13.39 2.46 -33.13
C PHE A 103 14.21 2.21 -34.40
N SER A 104 14.34 3.25 -35.22
CA SER A 104 15.34 3.39 -36.28
C SER A 104 15.94 4.79 -36.19
N ASP A 105 17.25 4.92 -36.27
CA ASP A 105 17.97 6.20 -36.30
C ASP A 105 17.65 7.10 -35.08
N LEU A 106 16.79 8.11 -35.26
CA LEU A 106 16.25 9.00 -34.21
C LEU A 106 14.71 8.93 -34.11
N GLU A 107 14.05 7.93 -34.68
CA GLU A 107 12.59 7.79 -34.67
C GLU A 107 12.14 6.58 -33.83
N LEU A 108 11.23 6.83 -32.90
CA LEU A 108 10.56 5.80 -32.09
C LEU A 108 9.29 5.34 -32.80
N THR A 109 9.14 4.02 -32.97
CA THR A 109 7.94 3.35 -33.49
C THR A 109 7.29 2.54 -32.37
N PHE A 110 5.98 2.74 -32.15
CA PHE A 110 5.26 2.16 -31.02
C PHE A 110 4.45 0.93 -31.42
N LEU A 111 4.58 -0.16 -30.68
CA LEU A 111 3.88 -1.43 -30.90
C LEU A 111 2.52 -1.42 -30.18
N VAL A 112 1.70 -0.42 -30.48
CA VAL A 112 0.39 -0.18 -29.83
C VAL A 112 -0.69 0.01 -30.87
N GLY A 113 -1.73 -0.83 -30.79
CA GLY A 113 -2.88 -0.74 -31.68
C GLY A 113 -2.63 -1.22 -33.11
N ASN A 114 -3.65 -1.02 -33.96
CA ASN A 114 -3.70 -1.49 -35.34
C ASN A 114 -3.48 -3.01 -35.49
N ASN A 115 -2.23 -3.46 -35.62
CA ASN A 115 -1.86 -4.88 -35.64
C ASN A 115 -1.46 -5.44 -34.26
N TYR A 116 -1.28 -4.57 -33.27
CA TYR A 116 -0.87 -4.87 -31.90
C TYR A 116 -2.03 -4.65 -30.90
N PRO A 117 -1.98 -5.22 -29.69
CA PRO A 117 -2.93 -4.91 -28.63
C PRO A 117 -3.03 -3.41 -28.32
N THR A 118 -4.20 -2.97 -27.84
CA THR A 118 -4.35 -1.62 -27.28
C THR A 118 -3.61 -1.51 -25.95
N LEU A 119 -2.96 -0.36 -25.71
CA LEU A 119 -2.23 -0.11 -24.47
C LEU A 119 -3.23 0.33 -23.40
N LYS A 120 -3.18 -0.30 -22.22
CA LYS A 120 -4.07 0.01 -21.10
C LYS A 120 -3.26 0.32 -19.85
N GLY A 121 -3.82 1.16 -18.99
CA GLY A 121 -3.20 1.59 -17.74
C GLY A 121 -4.15 2.44 -16.92
N ASN A 122 -3.61 3.05 -15.88
CA ASN A 122 -4.34 4.00 -15.04
C ASN A 122 -3.56 5.32 -14.94
N ILE A 123 -4.25 6.45 -15.00
CA ILE A 123 -3.70 7.81 -14.84
C ILE A 123 -4.56 8.56 -13.80
N GLN A 124 -3.97 9.04 -12.70
CA GLN A 124 -4.67 9.81 -11.65
C GLN A 124 -5.92 9.09 -11.06
N GLY A 125 -5.96 7.75 -11.11
CA GLY A 125 -7.14 6.94 -10.76
C GLY A 125 -8.07 6.60 -11.92
N GLU A 126 -7.99 7.29 -13.06
CA GLU A 126 -8.78 7.01 -14.28
C GLU A 126 -8.16 5.85 -15.09
N ASN A 127 -8.94 4.80 -15.37
CA ASN A 127 -8.52 3.71 -16.26
C ASN A 127 -8.62 4.16 -17.73
N ILE A 128 -7.54 3.99 -18.50
CA ILE A 128 -7.48 4.43 -19.89
C ILE A 128 -7.13 3.29 -20.86
N GLU A 129 -7.54 3.46 -22.12
CA GLU A 129 -7.22 2.56 -23.23
C GLU A 129 -6.80 3.38 -24.47
N ILE A 130 -5.51 3.32 -24.79
CA ILE A 130 -4.89 4.02 -25.92
C ILE A 130 -4.91 3.08 -27.13
N LYS A 131 -5.49 3.59 -28.23
CA LYS A 131 -5.82 2.76 -29.41
C LYS A 131 -4.76 2.74 -30.50
N GLU A 132 -3.90 3.75 -30.53
CA GLU A 132 -2.68 3.83 -31.32
C GLU A 132 -1.76 4.91 -30.71
N ILE A 133 -0.50 4.95 -31.12
CA ILE A 133 0.48 5.96 -30.76
C ILE A 133 1.26 6.29 -32.03
N GLU A 134 1.33 7.57 -32.42
CA GLU A 134 2.09 7.99 -33.61
C GLU A 134 3.61 7.87 -33.38
N ASN A 135 4.37 7.70 -34.47
CA ASN A 135 5.83 7.71 -34.42
C ASN A 135 6.36 9.04 -33.86
N PHE A 136 7.40 8.98 -33.04
CA PHE A 136 7.98 10.16 -32.40
C PHE A 136 9.45 10.35 -32.76
N SER A 137 9.78 11.50 -33.37
CA SER A 137 11.16 11.84 -33.71
C SER A 137 11.88 12.53 -32.54
N LEU A 138 13.03 11.98 -32.14
CA LEU A 138 13.99 12.54 -31.20
C LEU A 138 14.97 13.52 -31.87
N SER A 139 14.67 13.96 -33.11
CA SER A 139 15.46 14.97 -33.82
C SER A 139 15.62 16.25 -33.01
N GLY A 140 16.87 16.61 -32.69
CA GLY A 140 17.18 17.82 -31.90
C GLY A 140 17.22 17.61 -30.38
N PHE A 141 16.96 16.40 -29.87
CA PHE A 141 17.26 16.07 -28.48
C PHE A 141 18.79 16.00 -28.27
N ALA A 142 19.24 16.45 -27.10
CA ALA A 142 20.65 16.41 -26.73
C ALA A 142 21.06 15.01 -26.22
N ASN A 143 22.37 14.76 -26.11
CA ASN A 143 22.87 13.55 -25.46
C ASN A 143 22.37 13.50 -24.01
N GLY A 144 21.78 12.38 -23.59
CA GLY A 144 21.14 12.26 -22.29
C GLY A 144 20.29 11.01 -22.13
N LYS A 145 19.62 10.91 -20.98
CA LYS A 145 18.68 9.84 -20.65
C LYS A 145 17.31 10.46 -20.47
N TYR A 146 16.30 9.85 -21.09
CA TYR A 146 14.94 10.37 -21.11
C TYR A 146 13.94 9.27 -20.78
N ASN A 147 12.92 9.62 -20.00
CA ASN A 147 11.73 8.82 -19.76
C ASN A 147 10.68 9.17 -20.81
N ILE A 148 10.00 8.16 -21.35
CA ILE A 148 8.98 8.26 -22.39
C ILE A 148 7.62 8.01 -21.74
N PHE A 149 6.72 8.98 -21.91
CA PHE A 149 5.35 8.94 -21.41
C PHE A 149 4.35 9.10 -22.56
N VAL A 150 3.17 8.52 -22.40
CA VAL A 150 2.05 8.69 -23.34
C VAL A 150 0.77 9.04 -22.57
N ASN A 151 0.01 10.02 -23.05
CA ASN A 151 -1.27 10.40 -22.45
C ASN A 151 -2.46 9.60 -23.01
N LYS A 152 -3.66 9.84 -22.48
CA LYS A 152 -4.90 9.15 -22.90
C LYS A 152 -5.31 9.38 -24.36
N ASN A 153 -4.74 10.37 -25.04
CA ASN A 153 -4.98 10.64 -26.47
C ASN A 153 -3.97 9.90 -27.39
N GLY A 154 -2.92 9.28 -26.83
CA GLY A 154 -1.79 8.75 -27.59
C GLY A 154 -0.63 9.75 -27.79
N GLU A 155 -0.72 10.96 -27.23
CA GLU A 155 0.30 12.00 -27.41
C GLU A 155 1.54 11.69 -26.54
N ILE A 156 2.72 11.72 -27.15
CA ILE A 156 4.00 11.38 -26.51
C ILE A 156 4.63 12.60 -25.82
N SER A 157 5.21 12.36 -24.64
CA SER A 157 6.07 13.30 -23.91
C SER A 157 7.39 12.61 -23.55
N VAL A 158 8.52 13.20 -23.95
CA VAL A 158 9.86 12.68 -23.67
C VAL A 158 10.59 13.66 -22.75
N LEU A 159 10.89 13.24 -21.52
CA LEU A 159 11.40 14.11 -20.45
C LEU A 159 12.72 13.60 -19.90
N SER A 160 13.71 14.48 -19.76
CA SER A 160 14.88 14.23 -18.92
C SER A 160 14.50 14.60 -17.49
N ASN A 161 14.19 13.60 -16.67
CA ASN A 161 13.64 13.78 -15.33
C ASN A 161 13.86 12.58 -14.41
N ASN A 162 13.68 12.82 -13.11
CA ASN A 162 13.52 11.80 -12.09
C ASN A 162 12.03 11.48 -11.89
N ILE A 163 11.74 10.28 -11.38
CA ILE A 163 10.40 9.85 -10.98
C ILE A 163 10.47 9.39 -9.53
N TYR A 164 9.76 10.09 -8.65
CA TYR A 164 9.67 9.80 -7.22
C TYR A 164 8.32 9.16 -6.92
N ILE A 165 8.30 8.06 -6.16
CA ILE A 165 7.06 7.33 -5.82
C ILE A 165 7.06 7.08 -4.32
N GLN A 166 6.46 8.00 -3.57
CA GLN A 166 6.55 8.08 -2.11
C GLN A 166 5.47 9.00 -1.51
N PRO A 167 5.07 8.82 -0.24
CA PRO A 167 4.03 9.63 0.39
C PRO A 167 4.52 11.01 0.86
N GLN A 168 5.83 11.21 1.03
CA GLN A 168 6.41 12.50 1.45
C GLN A 168 6.96 13.24 0.23
N GLU A 169 6.83 14.57 0.20
CA GLU A 169 7.21 15.38 -0.96
C GLU A 169 8.75 15.42 -1.15
N PRO A 170 9.29 15.05 -2.33
CA PRO A 170 10.71 15.19 -2.64
C PRO A 170 11.07 16.64 -3.02
N THR A 171 12.35 16.98 -2.95
CA THR A 171 12.86 18.19 -3.64
C THR A 171 12.89 17.94 -5.15
N LEU A 172 12.06 18.65 -5.91
CA LEU A 172 11.87 18.46 -7.34
C LEU A 172 12.71 19.45 -8.18
N LEU A 173 13.31 18.95 -9.26
CA LEU A 173 13.92 19.72 -10.33
C LEU A 173 13.00 19.80 -11.56
N LEU A 174 13.37 20.63 -12.54
CA LEU A 174 12.56 20.83 -13.75
C LEU A 174 12.26 19.49 -14.45
N ASN A 175 10.97 19.27 -14.75
CA ASN A 175 10.37 18.06 -15.30
C ASN A 175 10.25 16.86 -14.34
N ASP A 176 10.79 16.89 -13.13
CA ASP A 176 10.66 15.79 -12.17
C ASP A 176 9.20 15.48 -11.88
N ILE A 177 8.87 14.18 -11.83
CA ILE A 177 7.55 13.67 -11.52
C ILE A 177 7.54 13.10 -10.11
N TRP A 178 6.52 13.45 -9.34
CA TRP A 178 6.21 12.84 -8.05
C TRP A 178 4.83 12.18 -8.11
N VAL A 179 4.81 10.87 -7.83
CA VAL A 179 3.61 10.13 -7.47
C VAL A 179 3.45 10.21 -5.95
N ASP A 180 2.48 10.99 -5.53
CA ASP A 180 2.06 11.16 -4.13
C ASP A 180 1.19 9.97 -3.72
N THR A 181 1.82 9.03 -3.01
CA THR A 181 1.17 7.82 -2.48
C THR A 181 0.67 8.01 -1.04
N SER A 182 0.49 9.26 -0.57
CA SER A 182 -0.14 9.54 0.75
C SER A 182 -1.68 9.56 0.68
N ILE A 183 -2.22 9.62 -0.53
CA ILE A 183 -3.64 9.69 -0.85
C ILE A 183 -4.03 8.62 -1.87
N MET A 184 -5.34 8.31 -1.96
CA MET A 184 -5.88 7.31 -2.87
C MET A 184 -7.05 7.93 -3.68
N PRO A 185 -7.07 7.82 -5.03
CA PRO A 185 -6.00 7.29 -5.89
C PRO A 185 -4.69 8.11 -5.78
N ASP A 186 -3.58 7.54 -6.22
CA ASP A 186 -2.29 8.25 -6.24
C ASP A 186 -2.42 9.53 -7.09
N ARG A 187 -1.86 10.64 -6.60
CA ARG A 187 -1.83 11.89 -7.35
C ARG A 187 -0.47 12.08 -8.00
N ILE A 188 -0.45 12.36 -9.30
CA ILE A 188 0.80 12.52 -10.05
C ILE A 188 1.04 13.97 -10.42
N LEU A 189 2.20 14.49 -10.03
CA LEU A 189 2.57 15.89 -10.18
C LEU A 189 3.90 16.02 -10.93
N GLN A 190 3.95 16.84 -11.96
CA GLN A 190 5.20 17.26 -12.62
C GLN A 190 5.60 18.65 -12.12
N PHE A 191 6.88 18.87 -11.80
CA PHE A 191 7.38 20.21 -11.50
C PHE A 191 7.83 20.93 -12.78
N ASN A 192 7.12 22.00 -13.15
CA ASN A 192 7.41 22.77 -14.36
C ASN A 192 8.49 23.86 -14.17
N GLY A 193 9.31 23.75 -13.12
CA GLY A 193 10.31 24.75 -12.76
C GLY A 193 9.77 25.94 -11.96
N SER A 194 8.45 25.99 -11.68
CA SER A 194 7.85 27.00 -10.80
C SER A 194 6.68 26.47 -9.96
N ASN A 195 5.88 25.56 -10.52
CA ASN A 195 4.72 24.95 -9.87
C ASN A 195 4.70 23.44 -10.09
N LYS A 196 4.07 22.73 -9.16
CA LYS A 196 3.63 21.34 -9.34
C LYS A 196 2.30 21.37 -10.09
N VAL A 197 2.20 20.70 -11.24
CA VAL A 197 0.98 20.58 -12.04
C VAL A 197 0.59 19.11 -12.18
N ASN A 198 -0.70 18.81 -12.34
CA ASN A 198 -1.15 17.44 -12.59
C ASN A 198 -0.49 16.90 -13.88
N PHE A 199 0.04 15.69 -13.80
CA PHE A 199 0.65 14.99 -14.93
C PHE A 199 -0.26 13.87 -15.43
N GLU A 200 -0.56 13.83 -16.72
CA GLU A 200 -1.48 12.86 -17.33
C GLU A 200 -0.77 11.94 -18.36
N GLY A 201 0.36 11.34 -17.99
CA GLY A 201 1.09 10.40 -18.84
C GLY A 201 1.39 9.06 -18.17
N LEU A 202 1.09 7.94 -18.86
CA LEU A 202 1.61 6.61 -18.52
C LEU A 202 3.10 6.54 -18.85
N PHE A 203 3.90 6.04 -17.92
CA PHE A 203 5.32 5.76 -18.12
C PHE A 203 5.50 4.43 -18.86
N ILE A 204 5.94 4.49 -20.12
CA ILE A 204 5.99 3.34 -21.03
C ILE A 204 7.42 2.90 -21.41
N GLY A 205 8.41 3.78 -21.32
CA GLY A 205 9.77 3.39 -21.64
C GLY A 205 10.84 4.42 -21.28
N LYS A 206 12.09 4.05 -21.59
CA LYS A 206 13.29 4.90 -21.48
C LYS A 206 14.03 4.90 -22.80
N VAL A 207 14.70 6.00 -23.11
CA VAL A 207 15.65 6.11 -24.22
C VAL A 207 16.93 6.80 -23.75
N VAL A 208 18.06 6.34 -24.28
CA VAL A 208 19.38 6.97 -24.13
C VAL A 208 19.86 7.44 -25.49
N ILE A 209 20.26 8.70 -25.57
CA ILE A 209 20.81 9.34 -26.76
C ILE A 209 22.27 9.66 -26.46
N GLU A 210 23.19 9.21 -27.31
CA GLU A 210 24.61 9.60 -27.24
C GLU A 210 25.12 9.88 -28.66
N ASN A 211 25.98 10.88 -28.79
CA ASN A 211 26.51 11.36 -30.08
C ASN A 211 25.46 11.72 -31.15
N SER A 212 24.22 12.03 -30.75
CA SER A 212 23.05 12.25 -31.62
C SER A 212 22.45 10.98 -32.24
N GLU A 213 22.68 9.81 -31.65
CA GLU A 213 22.08 8.52 -32.05
C GLU A 213 21.37 7.87 -30.83
N ILE A 214 20.33 7.05 -31.07
CA ILE A 214 19.72 6.23 -30.03
C ILE A 214 20.66 5.05 -29.70
N THR A 215 21.23 5.02 -28.49
CA THR A 215 22.10 3.91 -28.06
C THR A 215 21.36 2.81 -27.32
N SER A 216 20.20 3.12 -26.72
CA SER A 216 19.31 2.11 -26.15
C SER A 216 17.89 2.63 -25.95
N VAL A 217 16.92 1.73 -26.10
CA VAL A 217 15.52 1.89 -25.70
C VAL A 217 15.17 0.76 -24.73
N THR A 218 14.25 1.00 -23.79
CA THR A 218 13.77 -0.02 -22.87
C THR A 218 12.29 0.22 -22.56
N THR A 219 11.44 -0.76 -22.84
CA THR A 219 10.02 -0.74 -22.42
C THR A 219 9.93 -0.97 -20.90
N ILE A 220 9.02 -0.29 -20.21
CA ILE A 220 8.74 -0.55 -18.79
C ILE A 220 7.78 -1.75 -18.67
N PRO A 221 8.05 -2.75 -17.79
CA PRO A 221 7.14 -3.87 -17.57
C PRO A 221 5.77 -3.42 -17.05
N TYR A 222 4.74 -4.20 -17.38
CA TYR A 222 3.38 -3.93 -16.89
C TYR A 222 3.29 -4.03 -15.36
N ASP A 223 2.41 -3.22 -14.77
CA ASP A 223 2.16 -3.13 -13.32
C ASP A 223 3.43 -2.88 -12.45
N SER A 224 4.51 -2.33 -13.02
CA SER A 224 5.84 -2.36 -12.40
C SER A 224 6.05 -1.38 -11.24
N LYS A 225 5.50 -1.73 -10.07
CA LYS A 225 5.92 -1.19 -8.75
C LYS A 225 7.43 -1.35 -8.51
N THR A 226 8.10 -2.28 -9.20
CA THR A 226 9.50 -2.66 -9.00
C THR A 226 10.53 -1.79 -9.75
N VAL A 227 10.17 -1.14 -10.87
CA VAL A 227 11.12 -0.34 -11.66
C VAL A 227 11.50 1.00 -11.02
N THR A 228 10.73 1.49 -10.05
CA THR A 228 10.88 2.85 -9.50
C THR A 228 10.89 2.89 -7.97
N ILE A 229 11.62 1.95 -7.34
CA ILE A 229 12.32 2.32 -6.10
C ILE A 229 13.53 3.17 -6.53
N VAL A 230 13.30 4.46 -6.77
CA VAL A 230 14.39 5.45 -6.70
C VAL A 230 14.73 5.60 -5.23
N ASN A 231 15.51 4.64 -4.71
CA ASN A 231 16.37 4.89 -3.56
C ASN A 231 17.13 6.18 -3.88
N GLN A 232 17.00 7.15 -2.97
CA GLN A 232 17.37 8.54 -3.18
C GLN A 232 18.69 8.68 -3.96
N SER A 233 18.71 9.49 -5.01
CA SER A 233 19.95 9.87 -5.71
C SER A 233 20.91 10.63 -4.79
N HIS A 234 20.38 11.22 -3.71
CA HIS A 234 21.11 11.41 -2.48
C HIS A 234 21.31 10.06 -1.77
N ASN A 235 22.51 9.50 -1.83
CA ASN A 235 22.92 8.55 -0.79
C ASN A 235 22.62 9.19 0.58
N ALA A 236 21.88 8.50 1.45
CA ALA A 236 21.58 9.00 2.78
C ALA A 236 22.89 9.37 3.48
N HIS A 237 23.04 10.63 3.87
CA HIS A 237 24.29 11.16 4.39
C HIS A 237 24.07 11.83 5.75
N ILE A 238 25.12 11.85 6.56
CA ILE A 238 25.07 12.38 7.92
C ILE A 238 25.00 13.91 7.85
N ILE A 239 23.84 14.48 8.22
CA ILE A 239 23.60 15.93 8.26
C ILE A 239 23.92 16.54 9.63
N GLU A 240 23.84 15.76 10.70
CA GLU A 240 24.21 16.18 12.06
C GLU A 240 24.89 15.01 12.78
N THR A 241 26.00 15.28 13.48
CA THR A 241 26.68 14.28 14.31
C THR A 241 27.17 14.89 15.60
N TYR A 242 27.11 14.11 16.68
CA TYR A 242 27.58 14.49 17.99
C TYR A 242 28.25 13.29 18.66
N GLN A 243 29.32 13.52 19.39
CA GLN A 243 29.96 12.51 20.23
C GLN A 243 30.61 13.18 21.45
N ASN A 244 30.43 12.58 22.62
CA ASN A 244 31.27 12.81 23.80
C ASN A 244 31.82 11.45 24.31
N GLU A 245 32.42 11.43 25.51
CA GLU A 245 33.03 10.22 26.08
C GLU A 245 32.03 9.09 26.43
N HIS A 246 30.72 9.39 26.48
CA HIS A 246 29.68 8.49 27.01
C HIS A 246 28.48 8.30 26.07
N SER A 247 28.19 9.24 25.17
CA SER A 247 27.04 9.19 24.26
C SER A 247 27.33 9.87 22.92
N TRP A 248 26.65 9.42 21.87
CA TRP A 248 26.76 9.94 20.51
C TRP A 248 25.44 9.81 19.75
N TYR A 249 25.28 10.59 18.67
CA TYR A 249 24.25 10.36 17.66
C TYR A 249 24.71 10.76 16.26
N ARG A 250 23.99 10.27 15.25
CA ARG A 250 24.02 10.71 13.86
C ARG A 250 22.60 10.87 13.36
N ILE A 251 22.32 11.98 12.69
CA ILE A 251 21.10 12.22 11.93
C ILE A 251 21.46 12.12 10.46
N TRP A 252 20.69 11.34 9.72
CA TRP A 252 20.83 11.11 8.30
C TRP A 252 19.83 11.98 7.53
N SER A 253 20.13 12.29 6.27
CA SER A 253 19.36 13.20 5.41
C SER A 253 17.93 12.74 5.09
N ASP A 254 17.62 11.48 5.38
CA ASP A 254 16.30 10.83 5.24
C ASP A 254 15.48 10.85 6.55
N GLY A 255 16.00 11.50 7.61
CA GLY A 255 15.36 11.57 8.93
C GLY A 255 15.63 10.35 9.83
N PHE A 256 16.39 9.35 9.36
CA PHE A 256 16.86 8.24 10.19
C PHE A 256 17.91 8.75 11.19
N VAL A 257 17.92 8.16 12.39
CA VAL A 257 18.83 8.53 13.48
C VAL A 257 19.42 7.28 14.11
N GLU A 258 20.74 7.25 14.20
CA GLU A 258 21.47 6.37 15.11
C GLU A 258 21.77 7.12 16.41
N GLN A 259 21.57 6.49 17.57
CA GLN A 259 22.07 6.96 18.86
C GLN A 259 22.81 5.82 19.56
N GLY A 260 23.78 6.15 20.40
CA GLY A 260 24.46 5.15 21.20
C GLY A 260 25.26 5.74 22.35
N GLY A 261 25.79 4.87 23.19
CA GLY A 261 26.56 5.28 24.35
C GLY A 261 27.00 4.14 25.26
N ILE A 262 27.50 4.50 26.43
CA ILE A 262 28.12 3.60 27.40
C ILE A 262 27.53 3.89 28.79
N VAL A 263 27.03 2.86 29.45
CA VAL A 263 26.76 2.88 30.89
C VAL A 263 27.96 2.28 31.60
N GLN A 264 28.62 3.06 32.46
CA GLN A 264 29.72 2.59 33.29
C GLN A 264 29.23 2.06 34.64
N SER A 265 29.94 1.06 35.18
CA SER A 265 29.78 0.55 36.54
C SER A 265 28.32 0.29 36.93
N MET A 266 27.58 -0.41 36.06
CA MET A 266 26.21 -0.80 36.32
C MET A 266 26.19 -1.93 37.35
N GLY A 267 25.29 -1.82 38.32
CA GLY A 267 25.19 -2.78 39.42
C GLY A 267 24.42 -4.04 39.04
N VAL A 268 24.76 -5.13 39.73
CA VAL A 268 24.03 -6.40 39.71
C VAL A 268 22.53 -6.19 39.94
N ASN A 269 21.68 -6.87 39.17
CA ASN A 269 20.21 -6.79 39.26
C ASN A 269 19.66 -5.35 39.21
N SER A 270 20.35 -4.44 38.52
CA SER A 270 19.94 -3.04 38.36
C SER A 270 19.44 -2.72 36.96
N ALA A 271 18.67 -1.63 36.86
CA ALA A 271 18.25 -1.04 35.60
C ALA A 271 18.66 0.44 35.56
N ARG A 272 19.06 0.92 34.37
CA ARG A 272 19.29 2.34 34.09
C ARG A 272 18.31 2.79 33.02
N THR A 273 17.50 3.80 33.32
CA THR A 273 16.85 4.61 32.28
C THR A 273 17.88 5.58 31.71
N ILE A 274 17.94 5.70 30.39
CA ILE A 274 18.82 6.62 29.66
C ILE A 274 17.92 7.55 28.86
N THR A 275 18.10 8.86 29.04
CA THR A 275 17.49 9.86 28.15
C THR A 275 18.29 9.94 26.86
N LEU A 276 17.60 9.86 25.73
CA LEU A 276 18.15 9.98 24.39
C LEU A 276 18.55 11.43 24.10
N LEU A 277 19.53 11.62 23.21
CA LEU A 277 20.04 12.94 22.82
C LEU A 277 19.15 13.62 21.77
N LYS A 278 18.39 12.82 21.01
CA LYS A 278 17.31 13.27 20.12
C LYS A 278 16.05 12.43 20.43
N PRO A 279 14.84 13.00 20.45
CA PRO A 279 13.61 12.21 20.49
C PRO A 279 13.47 11.40 19.19
N TYR A 280 12.87 10.22 19.27
CA TYR A 280 12.28 9.55 18.11
C TYR A 280 10.81 9.99 17.93
N LYS A 281 10.20 9.57 16.82
CA LYS A 281 8.78 9.78 16.50
C LYS A 281 7.86 9.19 17.58
N ASP A 282 8.08 7.93 17.94
CA ASP A 282 7.23 7.16 18.84
C ASP A 282 8.05 6.09 19.61
N THR A 283 7.47 4.92 19.91
CA THR A 283 8.14 3.78 20.57
C THR A 283 8.52 2.62 19.64
N HIS A 284 8.29 2.72 18.32
CA HIS A 284 8.59 1.66 17.34
C HIS A 284 10.05 1.64 16.87
N TYR A 285 10.95 2.28 17.62
CA TYR A 285 12.38 2.31 17.34
C TYR A 285 13.12 1.11 17.97
N SER A 286 14.21 0.68 17.33
CA SER A 286 15.00 -0.46 17.81
C SER A 286 15.99 -0.05 18.89
N VAL A 287 16.24 -0.95 19.85
CA VAL A 287 17.25 -0.77 20.92
C VAL A 287 18.02 -2.07 21.11
N ILE A 288 19.35 -1.99 21.14
CA ILE A 288 20.25 -3.09 21.45
C ILE A 288 21.27 -2.68 22.50
N ALA A 289 21.71 -3.65 23.31
CA ALA A 289 22.79 -3.47 24.27
C ALA A 289 23.77 -4.65 24.20
N SER A 290 24.98 -4.47 24.71
CA SER A 290 25.95 -5.54 24.94
C SER A 290 26.88 -5.19 26.11
N PHE A 291 27.40 -6.21 26.79
CA PHE A 291 28.49 -6.02 27.75
C PHE A 291 29.76 -5.53 27.02
N ARG A 292 30.42 -4.53 27.59
CA ARG A 292 31.67 -3.92 27.08
C ARG A 292 32.91 -4.42 27.85
N SER A 293 32.71 -5.17 28.93
CA SER A 293 33.76 -5.80 29.75
C SER A 293 34.00 -7.24 29.32
N GLY A 294 35.22 -7.58 28.92
CA GLY A 294 35.59 -8.92 28.45
C GLY A 294 35.63 -10.03 29.52
N THR A 295 35.48 -9.69 30.80
CA THR A 295 35.52 -10.62 31.93
C THR A 295 34.24 -10.56 32.76
N THR A 296 33.13 -11.04 32.21
CA THR A 296 31.98 -11.47 33.01
C THR A 296 32.34 -12.77 33.73
N GLY A 297 32.83 -12.68 34.97
CA GLY A 297 33.35 -13.81 35.76
C GLY A 297 32.32 -14.87 36.21
N SER A 298 31.14 -14.96 35.56
CA SER A 298 30.05 -15.85 35.96
C SER A 298 29.26 -16.37 34.76
N TRP A 299 28.77 -17.60 34.88
CA TRP A 299 28.17 -18.41 33.81
C TRP A 299 26.78 -17.95 33.31
N GLY A 300 26.24 -16.81 33.78
CA GLY A 300 24.90 -16.38 33.40
C GLY A 300 24.56 -14.92 33.69
N ASN A 301 25.44 -13.96 33.35
CA ASN A 301 25.01 -12.56 33.28
C ASN A 301 24.00 -12.39 32.13
N THR A 302 22.76 -11.99 32.45
CA THR A 302 21.73 -11.68 31.44
C THR A 302 21.54 -10.17 31.32
N MET A 303 20.99 -9.74 30.19
CA MET A 303 20.85 -8.33 29.86
C MET A 303 19.66 -8.13 28.93
N GLY A 304 18.94 -7.02 29.12
CA GLY A 304 17.88 -6.58 28.22
C GLY A 304 17.96 -5.08 27.97
N ALA A 305 17.42 -4.63 26.83
CA ALA A 305 17.25 -3.23 26.50
C ALA A 305 15.91 -3.03 25.77
N TYR A 306 15.19 -1.94 26.08
CA TYR A 306 13.89 -1.65 25.46
C TYR A 306 13.54 -0.14 25.47
N PRO A 307 12.71 0.33 24.52
CA PRO A 307 12.04 1.63 24.58
C PRO A 307 11.18 1.78 25.84
N VAL A 308 11.25 2.94 26.51
CA VAL A 308 10.32 3.32 27.59
C VAL A 308 9.31 4.36 27.08
N ASN A 309 9.79 5.30 26.29
CA ASN A 309 9.02 6.26 25.50
C ASN A 309 9.92 6.79 24.37
N ASN A 310 9.45 7.74 23.57
CA ASN A 310 10.20 8.28 22.44
C ASN A 310 11.47 9.09 22.82
N THR A 311 11.63 9.47 24.09
CA THR A 311 12.82 10.17 24.62
C THR A 311 13.71 9.30 25.49
N GLN A 312 13.32 8.07 25.84
CA GLN A 312 13.98 7.27 26.87
C GLN A 312 14.00 5.78 26.56
N ILE A 313 15.17 5.17 26.74
CA ILE A 313 15.35 3.70 26.78
C ILE A 313 15.64 3.23 28.21
N ARG A 314 15.51 1.94 28.45
CA ARG A 314 16.01 1.28 29.65
C ARG A 314 16.91 0.11 29.31
N VAL A 315 18.06 0.04 29.95
CA VAL A 315 18.95 -1.13 29.97
C VAL A 315 18.89 -1.80 31.34
N VAL A 316 19.00 -3.13 31.38
CA VAL A 316 18.83 -3.96 32.58
C VAL A 316 19.92 -5.02 32.64
N GLN A 317 20.47 -5.26 33.83
CA GLN A 317 21.28 -6.45 34.14
C GLN A 317 20.44 -7.45 34.95
N GLY A 318 20.49 -8.73 34.55
CA GLY A 318 19.91 -9.85 35.28
C GLY A 318 20.96 -10.94 35.58
N TRP A 319 20.56 -11.97 36.31
CA TRP A 319 21.50 -12.80 37.06
C TRP A 319 21.26 -14.31 37.01
N TYR A 320 22.33 -15.01 36.67
CA TYR A 320 22.88 -16.13 37.43
C TYR A 320 24.33 -15.78 37.79
N GLY A 321 24.49 -15.23 39.00
CA GLY A 321 25.66 -14.45 39.45
C GLY A 321 25.78 -13.22 40.59
N ASP A 322 27.20 -13.44 40.45
CA ASP A 322 28.51 -13.09 41.07
C ASP A 322 29.05 -11.67 40.77
N THR A 323 29.60 -11.02 41.80
CA THR A 323 29.27 -9.65 42.23
C THR A 323 29.96 -8.50 41.46
N ILE A 324 30.09 -8.67 40.14
CA ILE A 324 30.86 -7.80 39.26
C ILE A 324 29.96 -6.71 38.66
N ALA A 325 30.30 -5.45 38.91
CA ALA A 325 29.71 -4.32 38.19
C ALA A 325 30.23 -4.29 36.75
N VAL A 326 29.32 -4.20 35.78
CA VAL A 326 29.67 -4.30 34.34
C VAL A 326 29.56 -2.95 33.63
N HIS A 327 30.30 -2.82 32.53
CA HIS A 327 30.08 -1.76 31.56
C HIS A 327 29.15 -2.28 30.47
N ILE A 328 28.11 -1.53 30.12
CA ILE A 328 27.26 -1.79 28.94
C ILE A 328 27.56 -0.74 27.87
N GLN A 329 27.57 -1.17 26.61
CA GLN A 329 27.39 -0.29 25.46
C GLN A 329 25.98 -0.50 24.89
N TRP A 330 25.33 0.58 24.49
CA TRP A 330 23.99 0.56 23.92
C TRP A 330 23.96 1.28 22.57
N ARG A 331 23.03 0.87 21.71
CA ARG A 331 22.60 1.60 20.51
C ARG A 331 21.09 1.59 20.42
N ALA A 332 20.53 2.66 19.86
CA ALA A 332 19.15 2.74 19.44
C ALA A 332 19.10 3.33 18.02
N CYS A 333 18.08 2.99 17.25
CA CYS A 333 17.85 3.62 15.95
C CYS A 333 16.37 3.63 15.54
N GLY A 334 15.98 4.69 14.82
CA GLY A 334 14.61 5.01 14.43
C GLY A 334 14.57 6.35 13.68
N TYR A 335 13.38 6.93 13.50
CA TYR A 335 13.19 8.21 12.80
C TYR A 335 12.77 9.32 13.77
N LEU A 336 13.07 10.58 13.43
CA LEU A 336 12.67 11.76 14.23
C LEU A 336 11.15 12.01 14.13
N GLU A 337 10.63 12.07 12.90
CA GLU A 337 9.26 12.42 12.53
C GLU A 337 8.83 11.61 11.29
N GLY A 338 7.66 11.88 10.72
CA GLY A 338 7.24 11.40 9.39
C GLY A 338 5.73 11.30 9.18
#